data_AF-A0A0B8P0V7-F1
#
_entry.id   AF-A0A0B8P0V7-F1
#
_cell.length_a   1.000
_cell.length_b   1.000
_cell.length_c   1.000
_cell.angle_alpha   90.00
_cell.angle_beta   90.00
_cell.angle_gamma   90.00
#
_symmetry.space_group_name_H-M   'P 1'
#
loop_
_entity.id
_entity.type
_entity.pdbx_description
1 polymer ?
#
loop_
_entity_poly.entity_id
_entity_poly.type
_entity_poly.pdbx_seq_one_letter_code
_entity_poly.pdbx_strand_id
1 'polypeptide(L)'
;MSKGLATLLTVISLPFLLILTGLAVDSGRAYTTQAKLFAAVDAAGIAAARAISTGASKTIREANATAAAQKYFNVNLSDALSQSSPVLSNPTYTYDADDNITIDLTATADMPTSFIQLLGFDTWPVGVEAQTIRRPVDISLVIDNSGSLEDVFDTVLERSKKLPEQLQS
;
A
#
# COMPACT_ATOMS: atom_id res chain seq x y z
N MET A 1 -54.26 28.96 0.63
CA MET A 1 -53.87 27.84 1.52
C MET A 1 -52.75 26.96 0.95
N SER A 2 -52.66 26.69 -0.37
CA SER A 2 -51.63 25.81 -0.95
C SER A 2 -50.18 26.28 -0.78
N LYS A 3 -49.93 27.59 -0.85
CA LYS A 3 -48.56 28.17 -0.72
C LYS A 3 -47.94 27.95 0.67
N GLY A 4 -48.74 27.99 1.73
CA GLY A 4 -48.25 27.78 3.11
C GLY A 4 -47.83 26.34 3.40
N LEU A 5 -48.57 25.36 2.86
CA LEU A 5 -48.20 23.94 2.95
C LEU A 5 -46.92 23.65 2.17
N ALA A 6 -46.78 24.21 0.96
CA ALA A 6 -45.57 24.06 0.16
C ALA A 6 -44.34 24.62 0.90
N THR A 7 -44.42 25.84 1.45
CA THR A 7 -43.33 26.42 2.25
C THR A 7 -42.99 25.58 3.47
N LEU A 8 -44.00 25.06 4.19
CA LEU A 8 -43.79 24.20 5.36
C LEU A 8 -43.06 22.90 4.99
N LEU A 9 -43.50 22.24 3.90
CA LEU A 9 -42.85 21.03 3.40
C LEU A 9 -41.40 21.30 2.96
N THR A 10 -41.13 22.44 2.32
CA THR A 10 -39.77 22.82 1.93
C THR A 10 -38.89 23.05 3.16
N VAL A 11 -39.35 23.77 4.17
CA VAL A 11 -38.57 24.05 5.39
C VAL A 11 -38.24 22.76 6.14
N ILE A 12 -39.17 21.81 6.20
CA ILE A 12 -38.95 20.53 6.87
C ILE A 12 -38.03 19.61 6.03
N SER A 13 -38.18 19.57 4.71
CA SER A 13 -37.42 18.66 3.84
C SER A 13 -35.99 19.13 3.55
N LEU A 14 -35.74 20.44 3.54
CA LEU A 14 -34.43 21.01 3.23
C LEU A 14 -33.27 20.46 4.10
N PRO A 15 -33.36 20.38 5.45
CA PRO A 15 -32.29 19.81 6.25
C PRO A 15 -32.02 18.33 5.92
N PHE A 16 -33.05 17.53 5.62
CA PHE A 16 -32.86 16.14 5.20
C PHE A 16 -32.12 16.03 3.87
N LEU A 17 -32.49 16.87 2.89
CA LEU A 17 -31.80 16.90 1.60
C LEU A 17 -30.33 17.33 1.73
N LEU A 18 -30.04 18.29 2.62
CA LEU A 18 -28.68 18.72 2.92
C LEU A 18 -27.87 17.60 3.60
N ILE A 19 -28.45 16.88 4.55
CA ILE A 19 -27.80 15.73 5.20
C ILE A 19 -27.52 14.62 4.19
N LEU A 20 -28.49 14.28 3.32
CA LEU A 20 -28.31 13.25 2.29
C LEU A 20 -27.23 13.61 1.28
N THR A 21 -27.21 14.87 0.84
CA THR A 21 -26.17 15.37 -0.07
C THR A 21 -24.80 15.37 0.62
N GLY A 22 -24.76 15.79 1.88
CA GLY A 22 -23.55 15.79 2.70
C GLY A 22 -22.98 14.39 2.92
N LEU A 23 -23.85 13.41 3.18
CA LEU A 23 -23.47 12.01 3.31
C LEU A 23 -22.85 11.46 2.01
N ALA A 24 -23.39 11.83 0.85
CA ALA A 24 -22.84 11.45 -0.43
C ALA A 24 -21.43 12.04 -0.64
N VAL A 25 -21.21 13.30 -0.25
CA VAL A 25 -19.90 13.95 -0.32
C VAL A 25 -18.89 13.30 0.62
N ASP A 26 -19.25 13.09 1.88
CA ASP A 26 -18.35 12.46 2.87
C ASP A 26 -18.02 11.02 2.47
N SER A 27 -18.99 10.28 1.91
CA SER A 27 -18.77 8.93 1.37
C SER A 27 -17.82 8.93 0.17
N GLY A 28 -17.98 9.89 -0.75
CA GLY A 28 -17.06 10.08 -1.88
C GLY A 28 -15.63 10.35 -1.41
N ARG A 29 -15.46 11.22 -0.39
CA ARG A 29 -14.16 11.48 0.22
C ARG A 29 -13.59 10.23 0.89
N ALA A 30 -14.38 9.49 1.64
CA ALA A 30 -13.95 8.26 2.30
C ALA A 30 -13.41 7.24 1.29
N TYR A 31 -14.09 7.08 0.15
CA TYR A 31 -13.63 6.21 -0.93
C TYR A 31 -12.30 6.66 -1.53
N THR A 32 -12.12 7.98 -1.76
CA THR A 32 -10.83 8.49 -2.26
C THR A 32 -9.69 8.31 -1.26
N THR A 33 -9.97 8.49 0.04
CA THR A 33 -9.00 8.23 1.12
C THR A 33 -8.62 6.76 1.15
N GLN A 34 -9.60 5.86 1.02
CA GLN A 34 -9.36 4.42 0.96
C GLN A 34 -8.47 4.04 -0.23
N ALA A 35 -8.77 4.52 -1.43
CA ALA A 35 -7.98 4.25 -2.63
C ALA A 35 -6.52 4.73 -2.50
N LYS A 36 -6.32 5.91 -1.89
CA LYS A 36 -4.97 6.43 -1.62
C LYS A 36 -4.24 5.63 -0.54
N LEU A 37 -4.95 5.19 0.50
CA LEU A 37 -4.39 4.33 1.54
C LEU A 37 -3.94 2.99 0.95
N PHE A 38 -4.74 2.38 0.07
CA PHE A 38 -4.34 1.19 -0.69
C PHE A 38 -3.06 1.40 -1.49
N ALA A 39 -2.95 2.49 -2.23
CA ALA A 39 -1.73 2.79 -3.00
C ALA A 39 -0.50 2.96 -2.09
N ALA A 40 -0.65 3.61 -0.92
CA ALA A 40 0.44 3.78 0.03
C ALA A 40 0.88 2.45 0.66
N VAL A 41 -0.07 1.57 0.99
CA VAL A 41 0.22 0.23 1.54
C VAL A 41 0.86 -0.67 0.49
N ASP A 42 0.41 -0.64 -0.76
CA ASP A 42 1.02 -1.41 -1.86
C ASP A 42 2.50 -1.01 -2.07
N ALA A 43 2.79 0.30 -2.11
CA ALA A 43 4.16 0.80 -2.18
C ALA A 43 5.01 0.35 -0.97
N ALA A 44 4.41 0.33 0.22
CA ALA A 44 5.06 -0.18 1.43
C ALA A 44 5.36 -1.69 1.34
N GLY A 45 4.44 -2.49 0.79
CA GLY A 45 4.59 -3.94 0.58
C GLY A 45 5.72 -4.28 -0.37
N ILE A 46 5.78 -3.59 -1.51
CA ILE A 46 6.87 -3.74 -2.47
C ILE A 46 8.22 -3.34 -1.84
N ALA A 47 8.25 -2.25 -1.09
CA ALA A 47 9.46 -1.80 -0.41
C ALA A 47 9.93 -2.81 0.66
N ALA A 48 9.00 -3.36 1.44
CA ALA A 48 9.28 -4.40 2.43
C ALA A 48 9.85 -5.66 1.75
N ALA A 49 9.20 -6.12 0.68
CA ALA A 49 9.63 -7.30 -0.09
C ALA A 49 11.00 -7.12 -0.75
N ARG A 50 11.38 -5.89 -1.13
CA ARG A 50 12.74 -5.61 -1.60
C ARG A 50 13.75 -5.58 -0.46
N ALA A 51 13.45 -4.90 0.64
CA ALA A 51 14.39 -4.74 1.74
C ALA A 51 14.62 -6.03 2.54
N ILE A 52 13.66 -6.97 2.53
CA ILE A 52 13.80 -8.25 3.22
C ILE A 52 14.92 -9.13 2.65
N SER A 53 15.46 -8.87 1.45
CA SER A 53 16.63 -9.59 0.94
C SER A 53 17.95 -9.14 1.57
N THR A 54 17.93 -8.02 2.32
CA THR A 54 19.15 -7.37 2.85
C THR A 54 19.30 -7.62 4.36
N GLY A 55 20.40 -8.27 4.77
CA GLY A 55 20.73 -8.44 6.18
C GLY A 55 21.35 -9.81 6.52
N ALA A 56 22.23 -9.83 7.52
CA ALA A 56 22.98 -11.03 7.91
C ALA A 56 22.17 -12.05 8.74
N SER A 57 21.05 -11.64 9.35
CA SER A 57 20.17 -12.52 10.13
C SER A 57 18.71 -12.21 9.85
N LYS A 58 17.82 -13.17 10.15
CA LYS A 58 16.36 -13.03 10.01
C LYS A 58 15.83 -11.76 10.69
N THR A 59 16.25 -11.51 11.93
CA THR A 59 15.83 -10.32 12.70
C THR A 59 16.24 -9.01 12.03
N ILE A 60 17.44 -8.96 11.46
CA ILE A 60 17.92 -7.75 10.74
C ILE A 60 17.15 -7.57 9.44
N ARG A 61 16.86 -8.65 8.71
CA ARG A 61 16.07 -8.62 7.46
C ARG A 61 14.65 -8.10 7.70
N GLU A 62 13.97 -8.57 8.75
CA GLU A 62 12.63 -8.11 9.12
C GLU A 62 12.64 -6.65 9.62
N ALA A 63 13.66 -6.24 10.35
CA ALA A 63 13.82 -4.84 10.78
C ALA A 63 14.02 -3.91 9.58
N ASN A 64 14.88 -4.30 8.62
CA ASN A 64 15.10 -3.55 7.38
C ASN A 64 13.83 -3.47 6.53
N ALA A 65 13.11 -4.58 6.40
CA ALA A 65 11.83 -4.63 5.69
C ALA A 65 10.77 -3.72 6.33
N THR A 66 10.66 -3.73 7.66
CA THR A 66 9.73 -2.89 8.42
C THR A 66 10.06 -1.41 8.27
N ALA A 67 11.34 -1.05 8.39
CA ALA A 67 11.81 0.33 8.22
C ALA A 67 11.57 0.83 6.79
N ALA A 68 11.80 -0.03 5.78
CA ALA A 68 11.50 0.30 4.39
C ALA A 68 10.00 0.48 4.16
N ALA A 69 9.16 -0.43 4.68
CA ALA A 69 7.70 -0.32 4.59
C ALA A 69 7.20 1.02 5.15
N GLN A 70 7.62 1.39 6.36
CA GLN A 70 7.24 2.66 6.98
C GLN A 70 7.72 3.87 6.19
N LYS A 71 8.97 3.84 5.69
CA LYS A 71 9.50 4.93 4.88
C LYS A 71 8.70 5.13 3.60
N TYR A 72 8.41 4.06 2.86
CA TYR A 72 7.67 4.15 1.60
C TYR A 72 6.19 4.46 1.83
N PHE A 73 5.59 3.96 2.90
CA PHE A 73 4.26 4.36 3.32
C PHE A 73 4.19 5.87 3.53
N ASN A 74 5.09 6.43 4.36
CA ASN A 74 5.13 7.85 4.70
C ASN A 74 5.37 8.76 3.48
N VAL A 75 6.21 8.35 2.54
CA VAL A 75 6.46 9.12 1.31
C VAL A 75 5.25 9.13 0.37
N ASN A 76 4.42 8.08 0.40
CA ASN A 76 3.23 7.97 -0.43
C ASN A 76 1.96 8.52 0.23
N LEU A 77 2.07 9.14 1.42
CA LEU A 77 0.95 9.84 2.04
C LEU A 77 0.68 11.17 1.31
N SER A 78 -0.48 11.28 0.66
CA SER A 78 -0.96 12.59 0.18
C SER A 78 -1.37 13.49 1.35
N ASP A 79 -1.35 14.82 1.17
CA ASP A 79 -1.79 15.78 2.20
C ASP A 79 -3.20 15.51 2.76
N ALA A 80 -4.11 15.02 1.90
CA ALA A 80 -5.47 14.63 2.31
C ALA A 80 -5.47 13.38 3.21
N LEU A 81 -4.53 12.46 2.97
CA LEU A 81 -4.35 11.25 3.75
C LEU A 81 -3.66 11.57 5.08
N SER A 82 -2.68 12.49 5.09
CA SER A 82 -1.98 12.95 6.30
C SER A 82 -2.90 13.60 7.32
N GLN A 83 -3.94 14.32 6.87
CA GLN A 83 -4.98 14.87 7.75
C GLN A 83 -5.87 13.80 8.39
N SER A 84 -5.82 12.57 7.88
CA SER A 84 -6.59 11.43 8.37
C SER A 84 -5.78 10.55 9.32
N SER A 85 -4.66 11.05 9.88
CA SER A 85 -3.78 10.35 10.83
C SER A 85 -3.53 8.87 10.47
N PRO A 86 -2.98 8.58 9.29
CA PRO A 86 -2.87 7.22 8.80
C PRO A 86 -1.79 6.47 9.60
N VAL A 87 -2.14 5.27 10.05
CA VAL A 87 -1.26 4.38 10.83
C VAL A 87 -1.03 3.11 10.05
N LEU A 88 0.24 2.78 9.79
CA LEU A 88 0.65 1.48 9.30
C LEU A 88 0.94 0.56 10.51
N SER A 89 0.28 -0.59 10.57
CA SER A 89 0.53 -1.62 11.57
C SER A 89 1.88 -2.28 11.34
N ASN A 90 2.46 -2.88 12.39
CA ASN A 90 3.67 -3.67 12.26
C ASN A 90 3.44 -4.83 11.27
N PRO A 91 4.31 -5.00 10.26
CA PRO A 91 4.17 -6.09 9.30
C PRO A 91 4.26 -7.46 9.98
N THR A 92 3.46 -8.42 9.52
CA THR A 92 3.61 -9.83 9.93
C THR A 92 4.38 -10.59 8.85
N TYR A 93 5.36 -11.39 9.27
CA TYR A 93 6.20 -12.18 8.38
C TYR A 93 5.93 -13.67 8.57
N THR A 94 5.49 -14.35 7.52
CA THR A 94 5.32 -15.80 7.52
C THR A 94 6.22 -16.44 6.47
N TYR A 95 6.80 -17.58 6.83
CA TYR A 95 7.77 -18.32 6.01
C TYR A 95 7.18 -19.70 5.75
N ASP A 96 7.14 -20.12 4.48
CA ASP A 96 6.68 -21.46 4.12
C ASP A 96 7.83 -22.47 4.04
N ALA A 97 7.49 -23.71 3.67
CA ALA A 97 8.45 -24.81 3.56
C ALA A 97 9.48 -24.62 2.43
N ASP A 98 9.20 -23.74 1.46
CA ASP A 98 10.05 -23.41 0.32
C ASP A 98 10.80 -22.07 0.52
N ASP A 99 10.82 -21.56 1.76
CA ASP A 99 11.43 -20.27 2.15
C ASP A 99 10.83 -19.05 1.40
N ASN A 100 9.58 -19.16 0.90
CA ASN A 100 8.82 -18.00 0.46
C ASN A 100 8.44 -17.16 1.67
N ILE A 101 8.57 -15.85 1.54
CA ILE A 101 8.25 -14.91 2.62
C ILE A 101 6.97 -14.18 2.25
N THR A 102 5.95 -14.35 3.07
CA THR A 102 4.71 -13.58 2.98
C THR A 102 4.76 -12.46 4.01
N ILE A 103 4.49 -11.24 3.55
CA ILE A 103 4.51 -10.01 4.32
C ILE A 103 3.09 -9.45 4.32
N ASP A 104 2.45 -9.46 5.48
CA ASP A 104 1.12 -8.90 5.66
C ASP A 104 1.22 -7.50 6.24
N LEU A 105 0.57 -6.53 5.57
CA LEU A 105 0.54 -5.12 5.95
C LEU A 105 -0.91 -4.67 6.13
N THR A 106 -1.17 -3.96 7.22
CA THR A 106 -2.48 -3.37 7.48
C THR A 106 -2.30 -1.90 7.79
N ALA A 107 -3.12 -1.05 7.19
CA ALA A 107 -3.15 0.37 7.52
C ALA A 107 -4.57 0.86 7.80
N THR A 108 -4.67 1.81 8.70
CA THR A 108 -5.93 2.45 9.11
C THR A 108 -5.76 3.96 9.03
N ALA A 109 -6.83 4.67 8.66
CA ALA A 109 -6.86 6.13 8.68
C ALA A 109 -8.24 6.61 9.15
N ASP A 110 -8.27 7.68 9.94
CA ASP A 110 -9.47 8.31 10.46
C ASP A 110 -9.78 9.58 9.65
N MET A 111 -10.65 9.47 8.66
CA MET A 111 -10.97 10.61 7.79
C MET A 111 -11.85 11.63 8.52
N PRO A 112 -11.48 12.92 8.61
CA PRO A 112 -12.36 13.95 9.14
C PRO A 112 -13.63 14.13 8.28
N THR A 113 -14.81 14.04 8.89
CA THR A 113 -16.09 14.23 8.19
C THR A 113 -16.48 15.72 8.17
N SER A 114 -17.31 16.14 7.22
CA SER A 114 -17.74 17.55 7.11
C SER A 114 -19.24 17.76 7.28
N PHE A 115 -20.04 16.79 6.85
CA PHE A 115 -21.49 16.82 7.02
C PHE A 115 -21.96 15.82 8.07
N ILE A 116 -21.31 14.66 8.16
CA ILE A 116 -21.62 13.65 9.18
C ILE A 116 -21.24 14.15 10.58
N GLN A 117 -20.27 15.07 10.72
CA GLN A 117 -19.98 15.74 12.00
C GLN A 117 -21.22 16.45 12.58
N LEU A 118 -22.16 16.91 11.74
CA LEU A 118 -23.42 17.52 12.21
C LEU A 118 -24.34 16.51 12.92
N LEU A 119 -24.13 15.21 12.65
CA LEU A 119 -24.80 14.09 13.32
C LEU A 119 -24.02 13.58 14.54
N GLY A 120 -22.88 14.19 14.87
CA GLY A 120 -22.06 13.84 16.04
C GLY A 120 -20.92 12.85 15.78
N PHE A 121 -20.55 12.57 14.51
CA PHE A 121 -19.37 11.76 14.20
C PHE A 121 -18.29 12.61 13.53
N ASP A 122 -17.25 12.96 14.27
CA ASP A 122 -16.17 13.83 13.79
C ASP A 122 -15.26 13.14 12.77
N THR A 123 -15.13 11.81 12.85
CA THR A 123 -14.28 11.00 11.97
C THR A 123 -14.99 9.78 11.42
N TRP A 124 -14.51 9.31 10.26
CA TRP A 124 -14.91 8.06 9.63
C TRP A 124 -13.69 7.13 9.56
N PRO A 125 -13.69 5.98 10.25
CA PRO A 125 -12.58 5.03 10.19
C PRO A 125 -12.55 4.29 8.85
N VAL A 126 -11.41 4.36 8.16
CA VAL A 126 -11.15 3.68 6.89
C VAL A 126 -9.99 2.71 7.10
N GLY A 127 -10.23 1.43 6.83
CA GLY A 127 -9.24 0.36 6.95
C GLY A 127 -8.87 -0.25 5.60
N VAL A 128 -7.60 -0.63 5.46
CA VAL A 128 -7.03 -1.28 4.29
C VAL A 128 -6.08 -2.39 4.73
N GLU A 129 -6.16 -3.55 4.07
CA GLU A 129 -5.26 -4.68 4.24
C GLU A 129 -4.61 -5.03 2.90
N ALA A 130 -3.31 -5.30 2.90
CA ALA A 130 -2.57 -5.78 1.73
C ALA A 130 -1.60 -6.90 2.12
N GLN A 131 -1.49 -7.92 1.27
CA GLN A 131 -0.58 -9.03 1.43
C GLN A 131 0.41 -9.05 0.26
N THR A 132 1.70 -9.14 0.57
CA THR A 132 2.78 -9.23 -0.44
C THR A 132 3.58 -10.51 -0.24
N ILE A 133 3.74 -11.31 -1.30
CA ILE A 133 4.49 -12.56 -1.25
C ILE A 133 5.78 -12.40 -2.05
N ARG A 134 6.92 -12.65 -1.41
CA ARG A 134 8.25 -12.68 -2.04
C ARG A 134 8.70 -14.13 -2.21
N ARG A 135 8.84 -14.57 -3.46
CA ARG A 135 9.31 -15.91 -3.80
C ARG A 135 10.82 -15.92 -4.09
N PRO A 136 11.57 -16.97 -3.70
CA PRO A 136 12.89 -17.23 -4.26
C PRO A 136 12.79 -17.39 -5.78
N VAL A 137 13.79 -16.92 -6.50
CA VAL A 137 13.87 -17.07 -7.96
C VAL A 137 15.03 -18.00 -8.28
N ASP A 138 14.73 -19.15 -8.89
CA ASP A 138 15.72 -20.07 -9.43
C ASP A 138 15.99 -19.73 -10.91
N ILE A 139 17.25 -19.44 -11.23
CA ILE A 139 17.68 -19.11 -12.59
C ILE A 139 18.70 -20.15 -13.06
N SER A 140 18.38 -20.80 -14.18
CA SER A 140 19.34 -21.64 -14.91
C SER A 140 19.83 -20.89 -16.13
N LEU A 141 21.14 -20.69 -16.23
CA LEU A 141 21.79 -20.07 -17.37
C LEU A 141 22.62 -21.13 -18.10
N VAL A 142 22.22 -21.45 -19.33
CA VAL A 142 22.99 -22.34 -20.21
C VAL A 142 23.75 -21.47 -21.19
N ILE A 143 25.07 -21.63 -21.21
CA ILE A 143 25.98 -20.88 -22.08
C ILE A 143 26.41 -21.84 -23.20
N ASP A 144 26.22 -21.41 -24.46
CA ASP A 144 26.74 -22.13 -25.61
C ASP A 144 28.28 -22.05 -25.65
N ASN A 145 28.95 -23.15 -25.99
CA ASN A 145 30.40 -23.26 -26.10
C ASN A 145 30.82 -23.61 -27.54
N SER A 146 30.03 -23.18 -28.52
CA SER A 146 30.36 -23.31 -29.94
C SER A 146 31.52 -22.39 -30.32
N GLY A 147 32.27 -22.76 -31.36
CA GLY A 147 33.45 -22.00 -31.82
C GLY A 147 33.14 -20.55 -32.25
N SER A 148 31.88 -20.20 -32.49
CA SER A 148 31.47 -18.80 -32.76
C SER A 148 31.53 -17.88 -31.54
N LEU A 149 31.70 -18.43 -30.34
CA LEU A 149 31.83 -17.66 -29.11
C LEU A 149 33.27 -17.61 -28.57
N GLU A 150 34.24 -18.23 -29.24
CA GLU A 150 35.62 -18.38 -28.76
C GLU A 150 36.25 -17.03 -28.35
N ASP A 151 36.09 -15.99 -29.16
CA ASP A 151 36.64 -14.65 -28.89
C ASP A 151 35.98 -13.90 -27.73
N VAL A 152 34.75 -14.28 -27.34
CA VAL A 152 33.94 -13.59 -26.33
C VAL A 152 33.61 -14.45 -25.12
N PHE A 153 34.01 -15.73 -25.13
CA PHE A 153 33.62 -16.73 -24.13
C PHE A 153 34.02 -16.31 -22.72
N ASP A 154 35.27 -15.84 -22.55
CA ASP A 154 35.77 -15.37 -21.26
C ASP A 154 34.96 -14.18 -20.73
N THR A 155 34.52 -13.28 -21.61
CA THR A 155 33.68 -12.13 -21.25
C THR A 155 32.29 -12.58 -20.82
N VAL A 156 31.69 -13.54 -21.52
CA VAL A 156 30.36 -14.08 -21.18
C VAL A 156 30.43 -14.85 -19.86
N LEU A 157 31.51 -15.60 -19.62
CA LEU A 157 31.75 -16.33 -18.38
C LEU A 157 31.98 -15.40 -17.18
N GLU A 158 32.67 -14.28 -17.36
CA GLU A 158 32.85 -13.30 -16.29
C GLU A 158 31.52 -12.61 -15.94
N ARG A 159 30.73 -12.24 -16.95
CA ARG A 159 29.43 -11.58 -16.75
C ARG A 159 28.39 -12.52 -16.16
N SER A 160 28.39 -13.80 -16.52
CA SER A 160 27.49 -14.79 -15.94
C SER A 160 27.74 -14.99 -14.45
N LYS A 161 29.00 -14.94 -14.00
CA LYS A 161 29.36 -15.01 -12.58
C LYS A 161 28.91 -13.78 -11.79
N LYS A 162 28.80 -12.62 -12.43
CA LYS A 162 28.32 -11.35 -11.83
C LYS A 162 26.80 -11.20 -11.88
N LEU A 163 26.11 -12.04 -12.65
CA LEU A 163 24.64 -12.00 -12.78
C LEU A 163 23.90 -12.17 -11.44
N PRO A 164 24.31 -13.08 -10.52
CA PRO A 164 23.65 -13.22 -9.21
C PRO A 164 23.71 -11.95 -8.37
N GLU A 165 24.79 -11.18 -8.48
CA GLU A 165 24.98 -9.92 -7.74
C GLU A 165 24.10 -8.79 -8.31
N GLN A 166 23.89 -8.75 -9.63
CA GLN A 166 23.02 -7.76 -10.27
C GLN A 166 21.53 -7.99 -10.02
N LEU A 167 21.13 -9.23 -9.71
CA LEU A 167 19.75 -9.56 -9.39
C LEU A 167 19.36 -9.19 -7.96
N GLN A 168 20.33 -8.80 -7.13
CA GLN A 168 20.12 -8.42 -5.73
C GLN A 168 20.02 -6.89 -5.51
N SER A 169 20.27 -6.06 -6.54
CA SER A 169 20.12 -4.59 -6.51
C SER A 169 18.76 -4.12 -7.01
#